data_AF-A0A522MNK3-F1
#
_entry.id   AF-A0A522MNK3-F1
#
_cell.length_a   1.000
_cell.length_b   1.000
_cell.length_c   1.000
_cell.angle_alpha   90.00
_cell.angle_beta   90.00
_cell.angle_gamma   90.00
#
_symmetry.space_group_name_H-M   'P 1'
#
loop_
_entity.id
_entity.type
_entity.pdbx_description
1 polymer ?
#
loop_
_entity_poly.entity_id
_entity_poly.type
_entity_poly.pdbx_seq_one_letter_code
_entity_poly.pdbx_strand_id
1 'polypeptide(L)'
;MNVERYIEAATRENTRRSYRSAIRHFEVEWGGFLPASADAIARYLAEHAESLSVNTLRTRLAALAQWHQAQGFPDPTKTPHVRKVLKGIATLHPATEKRAKPLQLAQLERLAAWLDVQIAHAEQAGDVRMHRSHLRNRALVLLGFWRGFRSDELSRLGNC
;
A
#
# COMPACT_ATOMS: atom_id res chain seq x y z
N MET A 1 -20.07 25.15 7.42
CA MET A 1 -19.84 23.74 7.78
C MET A 1 -19.51 23.02 6.47
N ASN A 2 -18.23 22.73 6.21
CA ASN A 2 -17.76 22.45 4.84
C ASN A 2 -17.88 20.96 4.49
N VAL A 3 -18.68 20.65 3.45
CA VAL A 3 -18.86 19.32 2.86
C VAL A 3 -17.52 18.70 2.45
N GLU A 4 -16.55 19.49 2.00
CA GLU A 4 -15.20 19.02 1.67
C GLU A 4 -14.52 18.34 2.86
N ARG A 5 -14.64 18.87 4.09
CA ARG A 5 -14.00 18.26 5.27
C ARG A 5 -14.52 16.84 5.54
N TYR A 6 -15.79 16.57 5.26
CA TYR A 6 -16.37 15.23 5.41
C TYR A 6 -15.95 14.30 4.28
N ILE A 7 -15.82 14.81 3.05
CA ILE A 7 -15.30 14.05 1.89
C ILE A 7 -13.82 13.70 2.11
N GLU A 8 -13.03 14.63 2.64
CA GLU A 8 -11.63 14.41 2.96
C GLU A 8 -11.46 13.41 4.11
N ALA A 9 -12.26 13.51 5.16
CA ALA A 9 -12.24 12.55 6.28
C ALA A 9 -12.69 11.14 5.86
N ALA A 10 -13.50 11.02 4.81
CA ALA A 10 -13.98 9.73 4.30
C ALA A 10 -12.90 8.92 3.56
N THR A 11 -11.79 9.56 3.12
CA THR A 11 -10.71 8.88 2.40
C THR A 11 -9.41 8.87 3.21
N ARG A 12 -8.89 7.67 3.49
CA ARG A 12 -7.62 7.51 4.21
C ARG A 12 -6.48 8.15 3.40
N GLU A 13 -5.54 8.83 4.06
CA GLU A 13 -4.42 9.51 3.38
C GLU A 13 -3.60 8.57 2.49
N ASN A 14 -3.42 7.32 2.92
CA ASN A 14 -2.75 6.31 2.08
C ASN A 14 -3.50 6.05 0.77
N THR A 15 -4.84 5.99 0.79
CA THR A 15 -5.66 5.85 -0.42
C THR A 15 -5.52 7.07 -1.32
N ARG A 16 -5.54 8.30 -0.76
CA ARG A 16 -5.28 9.54 -1.51
C ARG A 16 -3.91 9.53 -2.19
N ARG A 17 -2.87 9.10 -1.49
CA ARG A 17 -1.50 8.97 -2.05
C ARG A 17 -1.45 7.95 -3.17
N SER A 18 -2.03 6.77 -2.98
CA SER A 18 -2.10 5.73 -4.02
C SER A 18 -2.87 6.22 -5.26
N TYR A 19 -3.96 6.96 -5.08
CA TYR A 19 -4.74 7.49 -6.21
C TYR A 19 -3.98 8.58 -6.96
N ARG A 20 -3.37 9.55 -6.25
CA ARG A 20 -2.50 10.56 -6.89
C ARG A 20 -1.37 9.93 -7.69
N SER A 21 -0.72 8.90 -7.14
CA SER A 21 0.33 8.17 -7.83
C SER A 21 -0.20 7.44 -9.07
N ALA A 22 -1.40 6.86 -9.01
CA ALA A 22 -2.02 6.21 -10.16
C ALA A 22 -2.37 7.19 -11.29
N ILE A 23 -2.91 8.37 -10.95
CA ILE A 23 -3.21 9.43 -11.93
C ILE A 23 -1.93 9.95 -12.57
N ARG A 24 -0.91 10.30 -11.77
CA ARG A 24 0.40 10.71 -12.27
C ARG A 24 1.00 9.66 -13.19
N HIS A 25 0.93 8.39 -12.82
CA HIS A 25 1.47 7.35 -13.69
C HIS A 25 0.71 7.29 -15.02
N PHE A 26 -0.61 7.41 -15.01
CA PHE A 26 -1.38 7.39 -16.25
C PHE A 26 -1.04 8.57 -17.16
N GLU A 27 -1.01 9.80 -16.64
CA GLU A 27 -0.81 11.00 -17.45
C GLU A 27 0.66 11.28 -17.80
N VAL A 28 1.56 11.10 -16.83
CA VAL A 28 2.96 11.53 -16.95
C VAL A 28 3.88 10.39 -17.34
N GLU A 29 3.76 9.23 -16.67
CA GLU A 29 4.71 8.12 -16.89
C GLU A 29 4.31 7.29 -18.12
N TRP A 30 3.02 7.09 -18.35
CA TRP A 30 2.50 6.36 -19.51
C TRP A 30 2.14 7.29 -20.69
N GLY A 31 1.74 8.53 -20.43
CA GLY A 31 1.37 9.50 -21.47
C GLY A 31 -0.10 9.45 -21.91
N GLY A 32 -0.98 8.93 -21.07
CA GLY A 32 -2.43 8.97 -21.29
C GLY A 32 -3.02 10.36 -21.07
N PHE A 33 -4.20 10.60 -21.62
CA PHE A 33 -4.92 11.87 -21.42
C PHE A 33 -6.22 11.64 -20.66
N LEU A 34 -6.53 12.55 -19.74
CA LEU A 34 -7.80 12.60 -19.03
C LEU A 34 -8.64 13.79 -19.53
N PRO A 35 -9.98 13.63 -19.70
CA PRO A 35 -10.75 12.39 -19.53
C PRO A 35 -10.39 11.33 -20.57
N ALA A 36 -10.29 10.08 -20.12
CA ALA A 36 -9.84 8.96 -20.95
C ALA A 36 -11.02 8.24 -21.61
N SER A 37 -10.77 7.65 -22.78
CA SER A 37 -11.70 6.71 -23.39
C SER A 37 -11.57 5.32 -22.75
N ALA A 38 -12.62 4.50 -22.90
CA ALA A 38 -12.58 3.10 -22.50
C ALA A 38 -11.45 2.31 -23.19
N ASP A 39 -11.16 2.65 -24.45
CA ASP A 39 -10.10 2.05 -25.25
C ASP A 39 -8.69 2.46 -24.74
N ALA A 40 -8.50 3.73 -24.37
CA ALA A 40 -7.26 4.19 -23.75
C ALA A 40 -6.98 3.47 -22.42
N ILE A 41 -8.01 3.27 -21.58
CA ILE A 41 -7.88 2.52 -20.33
C ILE A 41 -7.59 1.04 -20.60
N ALA A 42 -8.26 0.43 -21.58
CA ALA A 42 -8.00 -0.96 -21.94
C ALA A 42 -6.55 -1.19 -22.39
N ARG A 43 -6.01 -0.30 -23.23
CA ARG A 43 -4.61 -0.34 -23.67
C ARG A 43 -3.64 -0.17 -22.50
N TYR A 44 -3.90 0.80 -21.63
CA TYR A 44 -3.10 1.02 -20.43
C TYR A 44 -3.03 -0.23 -19.54
N LEU A 45 -4.16 -0.89 -19.32
CA LEU A 45 -4.19 -2.14 -18.54
C LEU A 45 -3.40 -3.26 -19.22
N ALA A 46 -3.55 -3.41 -20.54
CA ALA A 46 -2.88 -4.46 -21.31
C ALA A 46 -1.34 -4.29 -21.31
N GLU A 47 -0.84 -3.07 -21.54
CA GLU A 47 0.62 -2.79 -21.56
C GLU A 47 1.29 -3.02 -20.20
N HIS A 48 0.53 -2.94 -19.10
CA HIS A 48 1.03 -3.16 -17.75
C HIS A 48 0.65 -4.53 -17.16
N ALA A 49 0.05 -5.40 -17.96
CA ALA A 49 -0.45 -6.71 -17.51
C ALA A 49 0.67 -7.64 -17.01
N GLU A 50 1.85 -7.56 -17.64
CA GLU A 50 3.00 -8.41 -17.31
C GLU A 50 3.84 -7.84 -16.15
N SER A 51 3.86 -6.51 -16.00
CA SER A 51 4.73 -5.82 -15.04
C SER A 51 4.05 -5.52 -13.70
N LEU A 52 2.72 -5.38 -13.68
CA LEU A 52 1.97 -5.02 -12.49
C LEU A 52 1.05 -6.13 -12.02
N SER A 53 0.87 -6.23 -10.70
CA SER A 53 -0.12 -7.14 -10.13
C SER A 53 -1.54 -6.71 -10.51
N VAL A 54 -2.46 -7.69 -10.64
CA VAL A 54 -3.89 -7.44 -10.85
C VAL A 54 -4.46 -6.49 -9.79
N ASN A 55 -3.99 -6.57 -8.55
CA ASN A 55 -4.44 -5.68 -7.47
C ASN A 55 -3.97 -4.24 -7.68
N THR A 56 -2.74 -4.05 -8.19
CA THR A 56 -2.22 -2.74 -8.59
C THR A 56 -3.05 -2.17 -9.72
N LEU A 57 -3.35 -2.96 -10.75
CA LEU A 57 -4.19 -2.55 -11.88
C LEU A 57 -5.61 -2.15 -11.44
N ARG A 58 -6.23 -2.91 -10.54
CA ARG A 58 -7.52 -2.55 -9.91
C ARG A 58 -7.47 -1.23 -9.15
N THR A 59 -6.40 -1.01 -8.39
CA THR A 59 -6.21 0.24 -7.63
C THR A 59 -6.07 1.43 -8.57
N ARG A 60 -5.31 1.28 -9.67
CA ARG A 60 -5.17 2.30 -10.70
C ARG A 60 -6.49 2.58 -11.40
N LEU A 61 -7.25 1.54 -11.73
CA LEU A 61 -8.57 1.67 -12.33
C LEU A 61 -9.54 2.43 -11.42
N ALA A 62 -9.53 2.13 -10.12
CA ALA A 62 -10.35 2.84 -9.13
C ALA A 62 -9.97 4.32 -9.01
N ALA A 63 -8.67 4.64 -9.08
CA ALA A 63 -8.20 6.02 -9.08
C ALA A 63 -8.68 6.79 -10.33
N LEU A 64 -8.58 6.17 -11.52
CA LEU A 64 -9.08 6.76 -12.76
C LEU A 64 -10.60 6.95 -12.71
N ALA A 65 -11.35 5.98 -12.19
CA ALA A 65 -12.80 6.09 -11.99
C ALA A 65 -13.15 7.25 -11.06
N GLN A 66 -12.43 7.38 -9.94
CA GLN A 66 -12.63 8.46 -8.97
C GLN A 66 -12.32 9.82 -9.59
N TRP A 67 -11.25 9.93 -10.40
CA TRP A 67 -10.93 11.16 -11.10
C TRP A 67 -12.08 11.58 -12.03
N HIS A 68 -12.61 10.66 -12.85
CA HIS A 68 -13.71 11.00 -13.76
C HIS A 68 -14.95 11.46 -13.00
N GLN A 69 -15.33 10.74 -11.94
CA GLN A 69 -16.48 11.11 -11.10
C GLN A 69 -16.29 12.46 -10.41
N ALA A 70 -15.09 12.74 -9.88
CA ALA A 70 -14.78 14.01 -9.24
C ALA A 70 -14.81 15.20 -10.20
N GLN A 71 -14.48 14.97 -11.47
CA GLN A 71 -14.54 15.97 -12.55
C GLN A 71 -15.91 16.03 -13.24
N GLY A 72 -16.89 15.21 -12.83
CA GLY A 72 -18.23 15.17 -13.43
C GLY A 72 -18.32 14.45 -14.77
N PHE A 73 -17.29 13.70 -15.19
CA PHE A 73 -17.31 12.93 -16.42
C PHE A 73 -17.94 11.53 -16.23
N PRO A 74 -18.52 10.94 -17.29
CA PRO A 74 -18.87 9.52 -17.28
C PRO A 74 -17.65 8.65 -16.96
N ASP A 75 -17.88 7.54 -16.28
CA ASP A 75 -16.81 6.63 -15.85
C ASP A 75 -16.50 5.58 -16.93
N PRO A 76 -15.42 5.74 -17.74
CA PRO A 76 -15.06 4.80 -18.81
C PRO A 76 -14.59 3.45 -18.28
N THR A 77 -14.20 3.36 -17.00
CA THR A 77 -13.69 2.12 -16.38
C THR A 77 -14.77 1.06 -16.19
N LYS A 78 -16.03 1.49 -16.14
CA LYS A 78 -17.20 0.61 -15.91
C LYS A 78 -17.68 -0.08 -17.18
N THR A 79 -17.14 0.25 -18.34
CA THR A 79 -17.55 -0.35 -19.62
C THR A 79 -17.30 -1.86 -19.65
N PRO A 80 -18.15 -2.65 -20.35
CA PRO A 80 -17.95 -4.10 -20.48
C PRO A 80 -16.59 -4.48 -21.06
N HIS A 81 -16.07 -3.65 -21.99
CA HIS A 81 -14.78 -3.86 -22.62
C HIS A 81 -13.63 -3.83 -21.60
N VAL A 82 -13.53 -2.77 -20.79
CA VAL A 82 -12.48 -2.62 -19.76
C VAL A 82 -12.56 -3.75 -18.72
N ARG A 83 -13.77 -4.12 -18.29
CA ARG A 83 -13.97 -5.25 -17.36
C ARG A 83 -13.50 -6.57 -17.96
N LYS A 84 -13.77 -6.80 -19.26
CA LYS A 84 -13.36 -8.02 -19.97
C LYS A 84 -11.84 -8.09 -20.09
N VAL A 85 -11.17 -6.97 -20.39
CA VAL A 85 -9.70 -6.89 -20.41
C VAL A 85 -9.11 -7.22 -19.05
N LEU A 86 -9.57 -6.58 -17.98
CA LEU A 86 -9.07 -6.85 -16.63
C LEU A 86 -9.31 -8.31 -16.20
N LYS A 87 -10.45 -8.90 -16.58
CA LYS A 87 -10.73 -10.33 -16.37
C LYS A 87 -9.74 -11.21 -17.12
N GLY A 88 -9.46 -10.90 -18.40
CA GLY A 88 -8.47 -11.60 -19.21
C GLY A 88 -7.08 -11.55 -18.59
N ILE A 89 -6.62 -10.37 -18.18
CA ILE A 89 -5.34 -10.18 -17.47
C ILE A 89 -5.29 -11.05 -16.22
N ALA A 90 -6.34 -11.06 -15.40
CA ALA A 90 -6.38 -11.87 -14.19
C ALA A 90 -6.36 -13.38 -14.45
N THR A 91 -6.91 -13.83 -15.59
CA THR A 91 -6.87 -15.23 -16.02
C THR A 91 -5.49 -15.63 -16.54
N LEU A 92 -4.82 -14.76 -17.29
CA LEU A 92 -3.52 -15.03 -17.91
C LEU A 92 -2.35 -14.82 -16.94
N HIS A 93 -2.49 -13.90 -15.98
CA HIS A 93 -1.47 -13.54 -15.01
C HIS A 93 -2.02 -13.68 -13.58
N PRO A 94 -2.29 -14.92 -13.11
CA PRO A 94 -2.73 -15.15 -11.75
C PRO A 94 -1.69 -14.57 -10.78
N ALA A 95 -2.17 -13.76 -9.84
CA ALA A 95 -1.29 -13.13 -8.87
C ALA A 95 -0.68 -14.21 -7.96
N THR A 96 0.65 -14.36 -8.01
CA THR A 96 1.38 -15.05 -6.95
C THR A 96 1.37 -14.15 -5.73
N GLU A 97 0.52 -14.46 -4.74
CA GLU A 97 0.56 -13.76 -3.45
C GLU A 97 1.95 -13.92 -2.84
N LYS A 98 2.78 -12.87 -2.91
CA LYS A 98 4.05 -12.80 -2.18
C LYS A 98 3.75 -12.60 -0.71
N ARG A 99 3.33 -13.67 -0.04
CA ARG A 99 3.21 -13.69 1.41
C ARG A 99 4.62 -13.66 1.99
N ALA A 100 4.87 -12.75 2.94
CA ALA A 100 6.08 -12.83 3.74
C ALA A 100 6.14 -14.21 4.40
N LYS A 101 7.32 -14.84 4.38
CA LYS A 101 7.51 -16.10 5.12
C LYS A 101 7.18 -15.83 6.59
N PRO A 102 6.35 -16.65 7.26
CA PRO A 102 6.07 -16.48 8.67
C PRO A 102 7.37 -16.42 9.48
N LEU A 103 7.47 -15.44 10.38
CA LEU A 103 8.58 -15.38 11.32
C LEU A 103 8.50 -16.61 12.23
N GLN A 104 9.52 -17.45 12.21
CA GLN A 104 9.58 -18.64 13.06
C GLN A 104 10.00 -18.24 14.48
N LEU A 105 9.57 -19.02 15.49
CA LEU A 105 9.93 -18.76 16.89
C LEU A 105 11.45 -18.68 17.09
N ALA A 106 12.21 -19.60 16.50
CA ALA A 106 13.68 -19.58 16.57
C ALA A 106 14.33 -18.35 15.88
N GLN A 107 13.64 -17.71 14.94
CA GLN A 107 14.11 -16.43 14.35
C GLN A 107 13.80 -15.27 15.28
N LEU A 108 12.64 -15.29 15.93
CA LEU A 108 12.25 -14.31 16.94
C LEU A 108 13.19 -14.33 18.15
N GLU A 109 13.52 -15.52 18.66
CA GLU A 109 14.42 -15.68 19.81
C GLU A 109 15.82 -15.12 19.50
N ARG A 110 16.37 -15.42 18.32
CA ARG A 110 17.65 -14.86 17.88
C ARG A 110 17.61 -13.34 17.76
N LEU A 111 16.53 -12.79 17.21
CA LEU A 111 16.36 -11.35 17.09
C LEU A 111 16.24 -10.66 18.46
N ALA A 112 15.49 -11.26 19.38
CA ALA A 112 15.33 -10.76 20.74
C ALA A 112 16.67 -10.78 21.50
N ALA A 113 17.40 -11.90 21.45
CA ALA A 113 18.72 -12.01 22.06
C ALA A 113 19.73 -11.01 21.47
N TRP A 114 19.72 -10.81 20.15
CA TRP A 114 20.55 -9.80 19.51
C TRP A 114 20.20 -8.38 19.99
N LEU A 115 18.90 -8.05 20.11
CA LEU A 115 18.46 -6.76 20.65
C LEU A 115 18.89 -6.57 22.10
N ASP A 116 18.83 -7.62 22.93
CA ASP A 116 19.28 -7.57 24.34
C ASP A 116 20.77 -7.21 24.42
N VAL A 117 21.60 -7.78 23.54
CA VAL A 117 23.03 -7.42 23.44
C VAL A 117 23.22 -5.96 23.01
N GLN A 118 22.46 -5.48 22.02
CA GLN A 118 22.55 -4.07 21.57
C GLN A 118 22.10 -3.07 22.64
N ILE A 119 21.07 -3.42 23.42
CA ILE A 119 20.59 -2.60 24.54
C ILE A 119 21.69 -2.43 25.58
N ALA A 120 22.34 -3.52 25.97
CA ALA A 120 23.44 -3.52 26.94
C ALA A 120 24.65 -2.72 26.43
N HIS A 121 25.03 -2.87 25.16
CA HIS A 121 26.12 -2.08 24.57
C HIS A 121 25.81 -0.58 24.53
N ALA A 122 24.59 -0.19 24.15
CA ALA A 122 24.19 1.22 24.11
C ALA A 122 24.14 1.84 25.52
N GLU A 123 23.76 1.05 26.52
CA GLU A 123 23.79 1.46 27.94
C GLU A 123 25.22 1.69 28.42
N GLN A 124 26.13 0.75 28.16
CA GLN A 124 27.55 0.88 28.51
C GLN A 124 28.22 2.07 27.80
N ALA A 125 27.86 2.34 26.55
CA ALA A 125 28.36 3.46 25.78
C ALA A 125 27.75 4.81 26.17
N GLY A 126 26.72 4.84 27.03
CA GLY A 126 25.98 6.05 27.38
C GLY A 126 25.15 6.64 26.23
N ASP A 127 24.91 5.88 25.15
CA ASP A 127 24.10 6.33 24.01
C ASP A 127 22.61 6.13 24.31
N VAL A 128 22.03 7.11 24.98
CA VAL A 128 20.62 7.14 25.38
C VAL A 128 19.68 6.99 24.18
N ARG A 129 20.05 7.53 23.01
CA ARG A 129 19.20 7.49 21.81
C ARG A 129 19.14 6.08 21.25
N MET A 130 20.28 5.41 21.08
CA MET A 130 20.34 4.03 20.61
C MET A 130 19.68 3.09 21.61
N HIS A 131 19.95 3.26 22.90
CA HIS A 131 19.35 2.45 23.96
C HIS A 131 17.82 2.46 23.90
N ARG A 132 17.20 3.66 23.82
CA ARG A 132 15.74 3.81 23.69
C ARG A 132 15.21 3.19 22.38
N SER A 133 15.93 3.36 21.28
CA SER A 133 15.54 2.80 19.98
C SER A 133 15.50 1.27 20.03
N HIS A 134 16.52 0.63 20.61
CA HIS A 134 16.59 -0.82 20.73
C HIS A 134 15.50 -1.38 21.65
N LEU A 135 15.25 -0.75 22.81
CA LEU A 135 14.14 -1.12 23.69
C LEU A 135 12.78 -1.04 22.98
N ARG A 136 12.52 0.06 22.27
CA ARG A 136 11.29 0.22 21.48
C ARG A 136 11.17 -0.86 20.42
N ASN A 137 12.23 -1.12 19.65
CA ASN A 137 12.20 -2.11 18.58
C ASN A 137 11.93 -3.52 19.13
N ARG A 138 12.52 -3.86 20.28
CA ARG A 138 12.25 -5.12 20.99
C ARG A 138 10.79 -5.24 21.39
N ALA A 139 10.23 -4.20 22.01
CA ALA A 139 8.81 -4.19 22.38
C ALA A 139 7.89 -4.34 21.16
N LEU A 140 8.17 -3.60 20.08
CA LEU A 140 7.37 -3.66 18.84
C LEU A 140 7.40 -5.06 18.20
N VAL A 141 8.57 -5.69 18.13
CA VAL A 141 8.73 -7.03 17.55
C VAL A 141 7.98 -8.07 18.39
N LEU A 142 8.13 -8.04 19.72
CA LEU A 142 7.47 -9.00 20.61
C LEU A 142 5.95 -8.81 20.65
N LEU A 143 5.47 -7.57 20.77
CA LEU A 143 4.04 -7.26 20.73
C LEU A 143 3.43 -7.62 19.37
N GLY A 144 4.12 -7.27 18.28
CA GLY A 144 3.70 -7.61 16.93
C GLY A 144 3.57 -9.12 16.72
N PHE A 145 4.55 -9.89 17.18
CA PHE A 145 4.53 -11.35 17.07
C PHE A 145 3.42 -11.98 17.92
N TRP A 146 3.38 -11.70 19.23
CA TRP A 146 2.48 -12.40 20.15
C TRP A 146 1.01 -11.99 20.02
N ARG A 147 0.73 -10.74 19.60
CA ARG A 147 -0.65 -10.28 19.34
C ARG A 147 -1.07 -10.43 17.88
N GLY A 148 -0.16 -10.78 16.98
CA GLY A 148 -0.42 -10.80 15.53
C GLY A 148 -0.69 -9.41 14.95
N PHE A 149 -0.19 -8.35 15.59
CA PHE A 149 -0.45 -6.98 15.13
C PHE A 149 0.31 -6.66 13.85
N ARG A 150 -0.38 -5.98 12.94
CA ARG A 150 0.21 -5.40 11.74
C ARG A 150 0.92 -4.09 12.08
N SER A 151 1.81 -3.65 11.19
CA SER A 151 2.59 -2.43 11.39
C SER A 151 1.71 -1.19 11.62
N ASP A 152 0.55 -1.10 10.95
CA ASP A 152 -0.39 0.01 11.12
C ASP A 152 -1.13 -0.05 12.47
N GLU A 153 -1.37 -1.24 13.01
CA GLU A 153 -1.95 -1.42 14.34
C GLU A 153 -0.94 -1.04 15.43
N LEU A 154 0.32 -1.48 15.30
CA LEU A 154 1.41 -1.08 16.20
C LEU A 154 1.63 0.43 16.23
N SER A 155 1.52 1.09 15.07
CA SER A 155 1.71 2.55 14.98
C SER A 155 0.67 3.35 15.75
N ARG A 156 -0.53 2.78 15.99
CA ARG A 156 -1.61 3.45 16.73
C ARG A 156 -1.45 3.35 18.24
N LEU A 157 -0.69 2.38 18.74
CA LEU A 157 -0.45 2.20 20.18
C LEU A 157 0.46 3.29 20.77
N GLY A 158 1.33 3.90 19.96
CA GLY A 158 2.28 4.92 20.40
C GLY A 158 1.74 6.35 20.47
N ASN A 159 0.48 6.58 20.07
CA ASN A 159 -0.18 7.89 20.07
C ASN A 159 -1.22 8.03 21.20
N CYS A 160 -1.21 7.13 22.18
CA CYS A 160 -2.04 7.20 23.38
C CYS A 160 -1.26 7.82 24.54
#